data_AF-E9S9M9-F1
#
_entry.id   AF-E9S9M9-F1
#
_cell.length_a   1.000
_cell.length_b   1.000
_cell.length_c   1.000
_cell.angle_alpha   90.00
_cell.angle_beta   90.00
_cell.angle_gamma   90.00
#
_symmetry.space_group_name_H-M   'P 1'
#
loop_
_entity.id
_entity.type
_entity.pdbx_description
1 polymer ?
#
loop_
_entity_poly.entity_id
_entity_poly.type
_entity_poly.pdbx_seq_one_letter_code
_entity_poly.pdbx_strand_id
1 'polypeptide(L)' 'MLKTPELAMPRLRKVTTVCNGKREVWTDYEEAKAYFLELMMSTDGEEHERAECVYIQLTHGLDECSDED' A
#
# COMPACT_ATOMS: atom_id res chain seq x y z
N MET A 1 2.82 18.84 25.67
CA MET A 1 2.97 18.42 24.26
C MET A 1 3.11 16.91 24.25
N LEU A 2 2.07 16.19 23.84
CA LEU A 2 2.13 14.74 23.69
C LEU A 2 3.01 14.44 22.48
N LYS A 3 4.21 13.92 22.73
CA LYS A 3 5.05 13.32 21.70
C LYS A 3 4.47 11.93 21.42
N THR A 4 3.57 11.83 20.44
CA THR A 4 3.20 10.54 19.84
C THR A 4 3.78 10.43 18.43
N PRO A 5 5.12 10.36 18.26
CA PRO A 5 5.72 10.02 16.98
C PRO A 5 5.55 8.54 16.60
N GLU A 6 5.10 7.68 17.52
CA GLU A 6 5.03 6.22 17.31
C GLU A 6 3.75 5.73 16.60
N LEU A 7 2.75 6.59 16.40
CA LEU A 7 1.50 6.25 15.70
C LEU A 7 1.52 6.63 14.21
N ALA A 8 2.48 7.44 13.78
CA ALA A 8 2.64 7.81 12.38
C ALA A 8 3.73 6.93 11.77
N MET A 9 3.37 6.09 10.80
CA MET A 9 4.36 5.36 10.02
C MET A 9 5.36 6.34 9.39
N PRO A 10 6.67 6.08 9.50
CA PRO A 10 7.66 6.92 8.86
C PRO A 10 7.50 6.84 7.34
N ARG A 11 7.37 8.00 6.67
CA ARG A 11 7.16 8.10 5.22
C ARG A 11 8.20 7.36 4.38
N LEU A 12 9.45 7.32 4.87
CA LEU A 12 10.61 6.75 4.18
C LEU A 12 10.82 5.24 4.42
N ARG A 13 9.74 4.49 4.70
CA ARG A 13 9.83 3.04 4.87
C ARG A 13 9.68 2.36 3.52
N LYS A 14 10.63 1.47 3.21
CA LYS A 14 10.57 0.61 2.03
C LYS A 14 9.42 -0.38 2.16
N VAL A 15 8.65 -0.59 1.09
CA VAL A 15 7.59 -1.61 1.02
C VAL A 15 7.64 -2.34 -0.31
N THR A 16 7.31 -3.63 -0.29
CA THR A 16 7.18 -4.44 -1.50
C THR A 16 5.70 -4.73 -1.73
N THR A 17 5.22 -4.51 -2.95
CA THR A 17 3.84 -4.85 -3.33
C THR A 17 3.85 -5.86 -4.45
N VAL A 18 3.00 -6.88 -4.36
CA VAL A 18 2.69 -7.78 -5.47
C VAL A 18 1.23 -7.56 -5.83
N CYS A 19 1.01 -6.98 -7.02
CA CYS A 19 -0.33 -6.79 -7.56
C CYS A 19 -0.40 -7.35 -8.97
N ASN A 20 -1.23 -8.35 -9.21
CA ASN A 20 -1.47 -8.97 -10.53
C ASN A 20 -0.22 -9.62 -11.08
N GLY A 21 0.49 -10.35 -10.21
CA GLY A 21 1.80 -10.94 -10.49
C GLY A 21 2.92 -9.92 -10.69
N LYS A 22 2.65 -8.61 -10.63
CA LYS A 22 3.67 -7.56 -10.75
C LYS A 22 4.23 -7.22 -9.37
N ARG A 23 5.50 -7.51 -9.18
CA ARG A 23 6.26 -7.14 -7.97
C ARG A 23 6.89 -5.77 -8.18
N GLU A 24 6.59 -4.84 -7.28
CA GLU A 24 7.16 -3.49 -7.24
C GLU A 24 7.77 -3.20 -5.86
N VAL A 25 8.87 -2.45 -5.85
CA VAL A 25 9.60 -2.11 -4.62
C VAL A 25 9.64 -0.60 -4.44
N TRP A 26 8.92 -0.12 -3.45
CA TRP A 26 8.74 1.30 -3.17
C TRP A 26 9.72 1.76 -2.09
N THR A 27 10.35 2.90 -2.29
CA THR A 27 11.19 3.55 -1.26
C THR A 27 10.43 4.57 -0.42
N ASP A 28 9.25 4.98 -0.88
CA ASP A 28 8.31 5.86 -0.18
C ASP A 28 6.99 5.13 0.03
N TYR A 29 6.60 5.00 1.30
CA TYR A 29 5.40 4.27 1.69
C TYR A 29 4.11 5.00 1.30
N GLU A 30 4.16 6.33 1.30
CA GLU A 30 3.02 7.17 0.94
C GLU A 30 2.85 7.21 -0.58
N GLU A 31 3.93 7.11 -1.36
CA GLU A 31 3.87 6.92 -2.81
C GLU A 31 3.15 5.62 -3.18
N ALA A 32 3.48 4.51 -2.49
CA ALA A 32 2.79 3.24 -2.67
C ALA A 32 1.29 3.36 -2.37
N LYS A 33 0.91 4.01 -1.26
CA LYS A 33 -0.51 4.24 -0.92
C LYS A 33 -1.23 5.09 -1.97
N ALA A 34 -0.59 6.17 -2.43
CA ALA A 34 -1.17 7.06 -3.43
C ALA A 34 -1.43 6.32 -4.75
N TYR A 35 -0.48 5.49 -5.17
CA TYR A 35 -0.62 4.66 -6.37
C TYR A 35 -1.83 3.72 -6.28
N PHE A 36 -1.94 2.95 -5.20
CA PHE A 36 -3.06 2.00 -5.04
C PHE A 36 -4.41 2.71 -4.85
N LEU A 37 -4.42 3.89 -4.23
CA LEU A 37 -5.63 4.72 -4.14
C LEU A 37 -6.08 5.21 -5.52
N GLU A 38 -5.16 5.72 -6.34
CA GLU A 38 -5.46 6.13 -7.72
C GLU A 38 -5.91 4.94 -8.58
N LEU A 39 -5.29 3.77 -8.40
CA LEU A 39 -5.67 2.56 -9.10
C LEU A 39 -7.11 2.15 -8.77
N MET A 40 -7.51 2.14 -7.49
CA MET A 40 -8.90 1.88 -7.09
C MET A 40 -9.89 2.90 -7.67
N MET A 41 -9.51 4.17 -7.78
CA MET A 41 -10.37 5.21 -8.38
C MET A 41 -10.50 5.07 -9.90
N SER A 42 -9.57 4.39 -10.56
CA SER A 42 -9.46 4.29 -12.01
C SER A 42 -9.91 2.94 -12.56
N THR A 43 -10.18 1.97 -11.69
CA THR A 43 -10.51 0.59 -12.05
C THR A 43 -11.74 0.11 -11.29
N ASP A 44 -12.46 -0.85 -11.87
CA ASP A 44 -13.67 -1.46 -11.31
C ASP A 44 -13.52 -2.99 -11.26
N GLY A 45 -14.39 -3.66 -10.50
CA GLY A 45 -14.47 -5.13 -10.46
C GLY A 45 -13.23 -5.79 -9.83
N GLU A 46 -12.76 -6.89 -10.43
CA GLU A 46 -11.64 -7.69 -9.91
C GLU A 46 -10.35 -6.86 -9.75
N GLU A 47 -10.07 -5.92 -10.65
CA GLU A 47 -8.86 -5.08 -10.55
C GLU A 47 -8.95 -4.10 -9.37
N HIS A 48 -10.15 -3.56 -9.10
CA HIS A 48 -10.42 -2.75 -7.92
C HIS A 48 -10.25 -3.55 -6.63
N GLU A 49 -10.86 -4.75 -6.55
CA GLU A 49 -10.79 -5.61 -5.36
C GLU A 49 -9.34 -6.00 -5.02
N ARG A 50 -8.53 -6.29 -6.05
CA ARG A 50 -7.10 -6.59 -5.88
C ARG A 50 -6.31 -5.37 -5.39
N ALA A 51 -6.58 -4.19 -5.94
CA ALA A 51 -5.95 -2.95 -5.50
C ALA A 51 -6.34 -2.60 -4.05
N GLU A 52 -7.61 -2.81 -3.68
CA GLU A 52 -8.13 -2.63 -2.33
C GLU A 52 -7.41 -3.53 -1.31
N CYS A 53 -7.22 -4.81 -1.65
CA CYS A 53 -6.51 -5.76 -0.80
C CYS A 53 -5.10 -5.26 -0.42
N VAL A 54 -4.33 -4.80 -1.42
CA VAL A 54 -2.99 -4.25 -1.20
C VAL A 54 -3.04 -2.92 -0.43
N TYR A 55 -4.01 -2.04 -0.73
CA TYR A 55 -4.16 -0.76 -0.04
C TYR A 55 -4.48 -0.91 1.45
N ILE A 56 -5.31 -1.89 1.82
CA ILE A 56 -5.62 -2.19 3.23
C ILE A 56 -4.36 -2.65 3.96
N GLN A 57 -3.56 -3.53 3.35
CA GLN A 57 -2.28 -3.99 3.91
C GLN A 57 -1.27 -2.85 4.08
N LEU A 58 -1.22 -1.93 3.11
CA LEU A 58 -0.45 -0.69 3.22
C LEU A 58 -0.96 0.18 4.39
N THR A 59 -2.27 0.29 4.56
CA THR A 59 -2.84 1.06 5.67
C THR A 59 -2.51 0.44 7.03
N HIS A 60 -2.37 -0.89 7.08
CA HIS A 60 -1.94 -1.63 8.28
C HIS A 60 -0.43 -1.62 8.54
N GLY A 61 0.39 -1.14 7.60
CA GLY A 61 1.81 -0.96 7.84
C GLY A 61 2.68 -2.19 7.60
N LEU A 62 2.25 -3.10 6.73
CA LEU A 62 3.05 -4.26 6.33
C LEU A 62 4.24 -3.85 5.43
N ASP A 63 5.32 -4.61 5.50
CA ASP A 63 6.53 -4.44 4.65
C ASP A 63 6.42 -5.15 3.30
N GLU A 64 5.59 -6.19 3.22
CA GLU A 64 5.24 -6.90 2.00
C GLU A 64 3.71 -7.00 1.93
N CYS A 65 3.13 -6.53 0.83
CA CYS A 65 1.69 -6.55 0.59
C CYS A 65 1.43 -7.32 -0.70
N SER A 66 0.42 -8.17 -0.71
CA SER A 66 0.10 -9.02 -1.86
C SER A 66 -1.40 -9.11 -2.03
N ASP A 67 -1.89 -9.05 -3.27
CA ASP A 67 -3.30 -9.36 -3.55
C ASP A 67 -3.58 -10.88 -3.58
N GLU A 68 -2.52 -11.70 -3.68
CA GLU A 68 -2.56 -13.15 -3.58
C GLU A 68 -2.42 -13.61 -2.12
N ASP A 69 -3.20 -14.62 -1.71
CA ASP A 69 -3.16 -15.29 -0.39
C ASP A 69 -1.78 -15.89 -0.04
#